data_AF-A0A528B9Q0-F1
#
_entry.id   AF-A0A528B9Q0-F1
#
_cell.length_a   1.000
_cell.length_b   1.000
_cell.length_c   1.000
_cell.angle_alpha   90.00
_cell.angle_beta   90.00
_cell.angle_gamma   90.00
#
_symmetry.space_group_name_H-M   'P 1'
#
loop_
_entity.id
_entity.type
_entity.pdbx_description
1 polymer ?
#
loop_
_entity_poly.entity_id
_entity_poly.type
_entity_poly.pdbx_seq_one_letter_code
_entity_poly.pdbx_strand_id
1 'polypeptide(L)'
;SMGGQIMPPVMGAVAFIMAETLNIPYAEVVKAAIIPALLYFGACFWQVYLEAGKAGLQGMAKADLPNPWDAVRRHWPLVLPLAALIYLLFAGYTPIFAGTMGLALTIVLILGTPLAALIGPLAFRIVFWLALGLAAASFMKFGVNILSLVIAGLIVACVTFRGGRETLQICIDSLAEGA
;
A
#
# COMPACT_ATOMS: atom_id res chain seq x y z
N SER A 1 6.73 8.01 -12.51
CA SER A 1 7.94 8.52 -11.82
C SER A 1 8.81 7.35 -11.42
N MET A 2 10.07 7.29 -11.86
CA MET A 2 10.97 6.15 -11.62
C MET A 2 11.67 6.21 -10.24
N GLY A 3 11.75 7.38 -9.60
CA GLY A 3 12.52 7.57 -8.36
C GLY A 3 12.01 6.77 -7.15
N GLY A 4 10.71 6.47 -7.10
CA GLY A 4 10.13 5.65 -6.04
C GLY A 4 10.67 4.22 -5.98
N GLN A 5 11.21 3.70 -7.09
CA GLN A 5 11.81 2.37 -7.14
C GLN A 5 13.17 2.30 -6.42
N ILE A 6 13.81 3.44 -6.17
CA ILE A 6 15.12 3.53 -5.52
C ILE A 6 14.97 3.88 -4.03
N MET A 7 13.90 4.57 -3.65
CA MET A 7 13.70 5.07 -2.28
C MET A 7 13.29 3.96 -1.29
N PRO A 8 14.04 3.75 -0.20
CA PRO A 8 13.59 2.92 0.92
C PRO A 8 12.35 3.49 1.63
N PRO A 9 11.47 2.67 2.25
CA PRO A 9 11.54 1.23 2.44
C PRO A 9 10.66 0.43 1.45
N VAL A 10 9.98 1.09 0.52
CA VAL A 10 9.10 0.40 -0.43
C VAL A 10 9.94 -0.16 -1.55
N MET A 11 10.82 0.67 -2.14
CA MET A 11 11.72 0.34 -3.25
C MET A 11 10.98 -0.40 -4.40
N GLY A 12 11.64 -0.64 -5.53
CA GLY A 12 11.04 -1.46 -6.59
C GLY A 12 10.93 -2.92 -6.16
N ALA A 13 10.16 -3.72 -6.92
CA ALA A 13 10.15 -5.19 -6.78
C ALA A 13 11.56 -5.81 -6.84
N VAL A 14 12.50 -5.14 -7.50
CA VAL A 14 13.92 -5.53 -7.58
C VAL A 14 14.58 -5.67 -6.20
N ALA A 15 14.23 -4.82 -5.23
CA ALA A 15 14.81 -4.91 -3.87
C ALA A 15 14.35 -6.18 -3.13
N PHE A 16 13.10 -6.59 -3.34
CA PHE A 16 12.55 -7.84 -2.81
C PHE A 16 13.27 -9.05 -3.42
N ILE A 17 13.44 -9.05 -4.75
CA ILE A 17 14.16 -10.13 -5.46
C ILE A 17 15.62 -10.19 -5.01
N MET A 18 16.29 -9.05 -4.81
CA MET A 18 17.67 -8.98 -4.36
C MET A 18 17.84 -9.54 -2.94
N ALA A 19 16.99 -9.13 -2.00
CA ALA A 19 17.02 -9.65 -0.63
C ALA A 19 16.82 -11.18 -0.60
N GLU A 20 15.89 -11.69 -1.40
CA GLU A 20 15.62 -13.12 -1.52
C GLU A 20 16.81 -13.87 -2.16
N THR A 21 17.32 -13.38 -3.28
CA THR A 21 18.40 -14.03 -4.05
C THR A 21 19.71 -14.08 -3.27
N LEU A 22 20.01 -13.01 -2.52
CA LEU A 22 21.22 -12.92 -1.70
C LEU A 22 21.05 -13.54 -0.31
N ASN A 23 19.82 -13.95 0.05
CA ASN A 23 19.47 -14.49 1.35
C ASN A 23 19.94 -13.60 2.53
N ILE A 24 19.75 -12.28 2.36
CA ILE A 24 20.06 -11.27 3.39
C ILE A 24 18.78 -10.58 3.85
N PRO A 25 18.72 -10.07 5.10
CA PRO A 25 17.58 -9.31 5.56
C PRO A 25 17.33 -8.09 4.67
N TYR A 26 16.07 -7.81 4.34
CA TYR A 26 15.70 -6.62 3.54
C TYR A 26 16.19 -5.32 4.17
N ALA A 27 16.23 -5.25 5.50
CA ALA A 27 16.78 -4.11 6.23
C ALA A 27 18.23 -3.79 5.83
N GLU A 28 19.04 -4.80 5.47
CA GLU A 28 20.41 -4.56 4.97
C GLU A 28 20.41 -3.96 3.57
N VAL A 29 19.52 -4.44 2.68
CA VAL A 29 19.34 -3.84 1.35
C VAL A 29 18.90 -2.38 1.46
N VAL A 30 17.96 -2.10 2.37
CA VAL A 30 17.51 -0.74 2.69
C VAL A 30 18.66 0.13 3.15
N LYS A 31 19.45 -0.33 4.14
CA LYS A 31 20.60 0.43 4.65
C LYS A 31 21.58 0.76 3.55
N ALA A 32 21.90 -0.22 2.69
CA ALA A 32 22.79 -0.01 1.55
C ALA A 32 22.22 0.99 0.52
N ALA A 33 20.90 1.03 0.35
CA ALA A 33 20.22 1.88 -0.62
C ALA A 33 19.97 3.33 -0.14
N ILE A 34 20.14 3.65 1.15
CA ILE A 34 19.92 5.03 1.66
C ILE A 34 20.86 6.03 0.97
N ILE A 35 22.14 5.72 0.88
CA ILE A 35 23.14 6.61 0.27
C ILE A 35 22.81 6.90 -1.21
N PRO A 36 22.62 5.90 -2.09
CA PRO A 36 22.30 6.15 -3.48
C PRO A 36 20.93 6.84 -3.66
N ALA A 37 19.94 6.54 -2.81
CA ALA A 37 18.67 7.25 -2.84
C ALA A 37 18.83 8.74 -2.53
N LEU A 38 19.57 9.09 -1.47
CA LEU A 38 19.81 10.50 -1.11
C LEU A 38 20.57 11.25 -2.20
N LEU A 39 21.58 10.63 -2.81
CA LEU A 39 22.32 11.22 -3.92
C LEU A 39 21.43 11.44 -5.15
N TYR A 40 20.59 10.45 -5.50
CA TYR A 40 19.66 10.55 -6.63
C TYR A 40 18.65 11.70 -6.43
N PHE A 41 17.96 11.72 -5.29
CA PHE A 41 16.97 12.77 -5.02
C PHE A 41 17.62 14.14 -4.83
N GLY A 42 18.82 14.20 -4.24
CA GLY A 42 19.60 15.44 -4.15
C GLY A 42 19.98 15.99 -5.52
N ALA A 43 20.47 15.13 -6.42
CA ALA A 43 20.81 15.53 -7.79
C ALA A 43 19.57 15.97 -8.58
N CYS A 44 18.47 15.22 -8.50
CA CYS A 44 17.20 15.59 -9.14
C CYS A 44 16.66 16.93 -8.60
N PHE A 45 16.71 17.13 -7.28
CA PHE A 45 16.29 18.40 -6.67
C PHE A 45 17.14 19.56 -7.20
N TRP A 46 18.46 19.40 -7.22
CA TRP A 46 19.37 20.42 -7.73
C TRP A 46 19.13 20.73 -9.20
N GLN A 47 18.95 19.70 -10.02
CA GLN A 47 18.66 19.85 -11.44
C GLN A 47 17.36 20.63 -11.67
N VAL A 48 16.28 20.27 -10.99
CA VAL A 48 14.99 20.96 -11.11
C VAL A 48 15.08 22.40 -10.59
N TYR A 49 15.78 22.62 -9.48
CA TYR A 49 15.98 23.97 -8.92
C TYR A 49 16.72 24.89 -9.90
N LEU A 50 17.81 24.41 -10.50
CA LEU A 50 18.57 25.18 -11.48
C LEU A 50 17.77 25.43 -12.76
N GLU A 51 17.06 24.43 -13.29
CA GLU A 51 16.23 24.59 -14.49
C GLU A 51 15.04 25.53 -14.26
N ALA A 52 14.40 25.46 -13.09
CA ALA A 52 13.34 26.41 -12.73
C ALA A 52 13.88 27.86 -12.63
N GLY A 53 15.08 28.04 -12.06
CA GLY A 53 15.75 29.33 -12.00
C GLY A 53 16.13 29.87 -13.38
N LYS A 54 16.65 29.02 -14.28
CA LYS A 54 16.93 29.39 -15.68
C LYS A 54 15.67 29.77 -16.44
N ALA A 55 14.57 29.06 -16.21
CA ALA A 55 13.28 29.33 -16.83
C ALA A 55 12.51 30.50 -16.20
N GLY A 56 13.04 31.12 -15.14
CA GLY A 56 12.41 32.24 -14.45
C GLY A 56 11.08 31.88 -13.76
N LEU A 57 10.86 30.59 -13.45
CA LEU A 57 9.63 30.12 -12.84
C LEU A 57 9.54 30.61 -11.38
N GLN A 58 8.43 31.25 -11.04
CA GLN A 58 8.13 31.66 -9.67
C GLN A 58 7.21 30.64 -9.00
N GLY A 59 7.42 30.40 -7.70
CA GLY A 59 6.57 29.53 -6.91
C GLY A 59 5.15 30.11 -6.79
N MET A 60 4.15 29.23 -6.79
CA MET A 60 2.74 29.62 -6.57
C MET A 60 2.52 30.18 -5.15
N ALA A 61 1.51 31.03 -4.98
CA ALA A 61 1.14 31.54 -3.67
C ALA A 61 0.68 30.39 -2.75
N LYS A 62 1.00 30.46 -1.45
CA LYS A 62 0.64 29.42 -0.47
C LYS A 62 -0.84 29.04 -0.45
N ALA A 63 -1.73 29.96 -0.81
CA ALA A 63 -3.17 29.74 -0.88
C ALA A 63 -3.59 28.81 -2.03
N ASP A 64 -2.78 28.72 -3.09
CA ASP A 64 -3.07 27.92 -4.29
C ASP A 64 -2.41 26.54 -4.23
N LEU A 65 -1.61 26.25 -3.19
CA LEU A 65 -1.00 24.93 -3.05
C LEU A 65 -2.06 23.88 -2.63
N PRO A 66 -2.10 22.72 -3.31
CA PRO A 66 -2.94 21.61 -2.89
C PRO A 66 -2.54 21.17 -1.48
N ASN A 67 -3.53 20.99 -0.61
CA ASN A 67 -3.28 20.59 0.77
C ASN A 67 -2.82 19.11 0.81
N PRO A 68 -1.56 18.81 1.17
CA PRO A 68 -1.06 17.44 1.20
C PRO A 68 -1.81 16.56 2.21
N TRP A 69 -2.36 17.16 3.26
CA TRP A 69 -3.12 16.44 4.29
C TRP A 69 -4.47 15.93 3.78
N ASP A 70 -5.05 16.56 2.77
CA ASP A 70 -6.32 16.11 2.19
C ASP A 70 -6.13 14.80 1.42
N ALA A 71 -5.01 14.66 0.69
CA ALA A 71 -4.65 13.42 0.02
C ALA A 71 -4.45 12.27 1.01
N VAL A 72 -3.74 12.53 2.12
CA VAL A 72 -3.53 11.52 3.18
C VAL A 72 -4.84 11.09 3.82
N ARG A 73 -5.77 12.02 4.07
CA ARG A 73 -7.10 11.68 4.63
C ARG A 73 -7.95 10.85 3.68
N ARG A 74 -7.92 11.14 2.37
CA ARG A 74 -8.67 10.37 1.37
C ARG A 74 -8.14 8.95 1.17
N HIS A 75 -6.82 8.75 1.24
CA HIS A 75 -6.17 7.46 0.99
C HIS A 75 -5.67 6.76 2.27
N TRP A 76 -6.09 7.22 3.44
CA TRP A 76 -5.70 6.68 4.73
C TRP A 76 -5.84 5.15 4.85
N PRO A 77 -6.87 4.49 4.28
CA PRO A 77 -7.01 3.03 4.42
C PRO A 77 -5.84 2.28 3.77
N LEU A 78 -5.28 2.80 2.67
CA LEU A 78 -4.15 2.19 1.96
C LEU A 78 -2.82 2.35 2.71
N VAL A 79 -2.77 3.20 3.73
CA VAL A 79 -1.60 3.33 4.60
C VAL A 79 -1.47 2.11 5.53
N LEU A 80 -2.59 1.46 5.90
CA LEU A 80 -2.58 0.29 6.79
C LEU A 80 -1.82 -0.92 6.21
N PRO A 81 -2.09 -1.38 4.97
CA PRO A 81 -1.34 -2.48 4.37
C PRO A 81 0.15 -2.16 4.20
N LEU A 82 0.45 -0.91 3.85
CA LEU A 82 1.83 -0.44 3.71
C LEU A 82 2.58 -0.48 5.04
N ALA A 83 1.95 0.03 6.10
CA ALA A 83 2.51 -0.01 7.45
C ALA A 83 2.71 -1.45 7.94
N ALA A 84 1.76 -2.34 7.69
CA ALA A 84 1.87 -3.75 8.03
C ALA A 84 3.02 -4.45 7.28
N LEU A 85 3.17 -4.18 5.98
CA LEU A 85 4.26 -4.69 5.16
C LEU A 85 5.62 -4.23 5.71
N ILE A 86 5.77 -2.92 5.95
CA ILE A 86 7.01 -2.35 6.50
C ILE A 86 7.31 -3.00 7.86
N TYR A 87 6.32 -3.09 8.75
CA TYR A 87 6.50 -3.72 10.05
C TYR A 87 7.00 -5.16 9.95
N LEU A 88 6.39 -6.00 9.10
CA LEU A 88 6.81 -7.39 8.93
C LEU A 88 8.25 -7.50 8.44
N LEU A 89 8.64 -6.60 7.54
CA LEU A 89 9.98 -6.57 6.95
C LEU A 89 11.05 -6.20 7.98
N PHE A 90 10.77 -5.24 8.86
CA PHE A 90 11.63 -4.87 9.97
C PHE A 90 11.58 -5.87 11.13
N ALA A 91 10.51 -6.65 11.27
CA ALA A 91 10.39 -7.75 12.20
C ALA A 91 11.15 -9.02 11.75
N GLY A 92 11.80 -9.00 10.58
CA GLY A 92 12.64 -10.08 10.08
C GLY A 92 11.90 -11.16 9.29
N TYR A 93 10.65 -10.93 8.91
CA TYR A 93 9.95 -11.83 7.98
C TYR A 93 10.52 -11.72 6.57
N THR A 94 10.32 -12.76 5.76
CA THR A 94 10.78 -12.76 4.37
C THR A 94 10.06 -11.67 3.57
N PRO A 95 10.74 -11.04 2.59
CA PRO A 95 10.14 -9.99 1.76
C PRO A 95 8.88 -10.49 1.02
N ILE A 96 8.90 -11.72 0.53
CA ILE A 96 7.77 -12.37 -0.13
C ILE A 96 6.58 -12.52 0.83
N PHE A 97 6.82 -12.95 2.07
CA PHE A 97 5.76 -13.07 3.07
C PHE A 97 5.15 -11.71 3.43
N ALA A 98 5.98 -10.69 3.67
CA ALA A 98 5.51 -9.34 3.94
C ALA A 98 4.71 -8.76 2.77
N GLY A 99 5.16 -9.00 1.53
CA GLY A 99 4.49 -8.57 0.30
C GLY A 99 3.12 -9.21 0.09
N THR A 100 3.04 -10.55 0.21
CA THR A 100 1.77 -11.28 0.10
C THR A 100 0.76 -10.84 1.16
N MET A 101 1.23 -10.56 2.37
CA MET A 101 0.37 -10.09 3.45
C MET A 101 -0.15 -8.66 3.23
N GLY A 102 0.71 -7.74 2.79
CA GLY A 102 0.30 -6.39 2.43
C GLY A 102 -0.73 -6.38 1.28
N LEU A 103 -0.52 -7.22 0.27
CA LEU A 103 -1.46 -7.36 -0.84
C LEU A 103 -2.81 -7.91 -0.38
N ALA A 104 -2.80 -8.96 0.44
CA ALA A 104 -4.03 -9.54 0.96
C ALA A 104 -4.80 -8.58 1.87
N LEU A 105 -4.13 -7.83 2.75
CA LEU A 105 -4.75 -6.77 3.53
C LEU A 105 -5.38 -5.70 2.63
N THR A 106 -4.70 -5.31 1.55
CA THR A 106 -5.24 -4.35 0.58
C THR A 106 -6.53 -4.86 -0.06
N ILE A 107 -6.56 -6.13 -0.49
CA ILE A 107 -7.75 -6.78 -1.05
C ILE A 107 -8.89 -6.79 -0.03
N VAL A 108 -8.60 -7.17 1.21
CA VAL A 108 -9.58 -7.21 2.31
C VAL A 108 -10.17 -5.82 2.57
N LEU A 109 -9.36 -4.76 2.56
CA LEU A 109 -9.85 -3.39 2.72
C LEU A 109 -10.72 -2.94 1.53
N ILE A 110 -10.29 -3.21 0.30
CA ILE A 110 -11.03 -2.84 -0.92
C ILE A 110 -12.40 -3.54 -0.96
N LEU A 111 -12.43 -4.85 -0.71
CA LEU A 111 -13.68 -5.63 -0.71
C LEU A 111 -14.55 -5.35 0.53
N GLY A 112 -13.95 -5.04 1.68
CA GLY A 112 -14.66 -4.74 2.92
C GLY A 112 -15.36 -3.37 2.91
N THR A 113 -14.83 -2.39 2.17
CA THR A 113 -15.38 -1.02 2.11
C THR A 113 -16.83 -0.94 1.59
N PRO A 114 -17.20 -1.54 0.44
CA PRO A 114 -18.60 -1.52 -0.03
C PRO A 114 -19.53 -2.29 0.91
N LEU A 115 -19.06 -3.40 1.52
CA LEU A 115 -19.84 -4.17 2.49
C LEU A 115 -20.10 -3.36 3.76
N ALA A 116 -19.10 -2.66 4.27
CA ALA A 116 -19.26 -1.75 5.40
C ALA A 116 -20.20 -0.59 5.06
N ALA A 117 -20.20 -0.09 3.82
CA ALA A 117 -21.10 0.97 3.39
C ALA A 117 -22.59 0.56 3.45
N LEU A 118 -22.91 -0.72 3.24
CA LEU A 118 -24.28 -1.26 3.35
C LEU A 118 -24.78 -1.33 4.81
N ILE A 119 -23.86 -1.41 5.77
CA ILE A 119 -24.18 -1.49 7.20
C ILE A 119 -24.44 -0.07 7.71
N GLY A 120 -25.70 0.29 7.96
CA GLY A 120 -26.12 1.65 8.28
C GLY A 120 -25.47 2.27 9.53
N PRO A 121 -25.61 1.67 10.73
CA PRO A 121 -25.11 2.28 11.96
C PRO A 121 -23.59 2.23 12.05
N LEU A 122 -22.97 3.37 12.42
CA LEU A 122 -21.52 3.48 12.63
C LEU A 122 -20.98 2.43 13.61
N ALA A 123 -21.74 2.06 14.64
CA ALA A 123 -21.35 1.02 15.60
C ALA A 123 -21.14 -0.35 14.93
N PHE A 124 -22.06 -0.77 14.04
CA PHE A 124 -21.93 -2.04 13.32
C PHE A 124 -20.81 -1.99 12.27
N ARG A 125 -20.54 -0.84 11.66
CA ARG A 125 -19.36 -0.66 10.78
C ARG A 125 -18.05 -0.84 11.54
N ILE A 126 -17.94 -0.26 12.73
CA ILE A 126 -16.75 -0.41 13.58
C ILE A 126 -16.57 -1.87 13.98
N VAL A 127 -17.63 -2.55 14.41
CA VAL A 127 -17.58 -3.98 14.75
C VAL A 127 -17.17 -4.83 13.55
N PHE A 128 -17.70 -4.54 12.35
CA PHE A 128 -17.31 -5.23 11.12
C PHE A 128 -15.81 -5.07 10.84
N TRP A 129 -15.29 -3.84 10.86
CA TRP A 129 -13.86 -3.60 10.64
C TRP A 129 -12.97 -4.21 11.73
N LEU A 130 -13.41 -4.20 12.98
CA LEU A 130 -12.69 -4.82 14.10
C LEU A 130 -12.65 -6.34 13.96
N ALA A 131 -13.77 -6.96 13.59
CA ALA A 131 -13.83 -8.40 13.31
C ALA A 131 -12.98 -8.78 12.10
N LEU A 132 -13.03 -8.00 11.02
CA LEU A 132 -12.23 -8.19 9.82
C LEU A 132 -10.73 -8.04 10.11
N GLY A 133 -10.36 -7.05 10.93
CA GLY A 133 -9.00 -6.81 11.37
C GLY A 133 -8.48 -7.93 12.27
N LEU A 134 -9.29 -8.46 13.20
CA LEU A 134 -8.95 -9.62 14.03
C LEU A 134 -8.82 -10.90 13.21
N ALA A 135 -9.74 -11.13 12.27
CA ALA A 135 -9.70 -12.27 11.36
C ALA A 135 -8.47 -12.23 10.45
N ALA A 136 -8.13 -11.04 9.93
CA ALA A 136 -6.87 -10.81 9.24
C ALA A 136 -5.71 -11.11 10.20
N ALA A 137 -5.56 -10.42 11.34
CA ALA A 137 -4.44 -10.59 12.27
C ALA A 137 -4.22 -12.05 12.76
N SER A 138 -5.27 -12.87 12.75
CA SER A 138 -5.19 -14.31 13.04
C SER A 138 -4.28 -15.08 12.06
N PHE A 139 -3.97 -14.51 10.89
CA PHE A 139 -2.97 -15.05 9.95
C PHE A 139 -1.60 -15.23 10.61
N MET A 140 -1.23 -14.38 11.58
CA MET A 140 0.07 -14.45 12.27
C MET A 140 0.24 -15.77 13.03
N LYS A 141 -0.87 -16.41 13.44
CA LYS A 141 -0.88 -17.65 14.22
C LYS A 141 -1.26 -18.88 13.39
N PHE A 142 -2.18 -18.73 12.44
CA PHE A 142 -2.76 -19.84 11.67
C PHE A 142 -2.30 -19.90 10.21
N GLY A 143 -1.41 -18.99 9.80
CA GLY A 143 -0.87 -18.92 8.45
C GLY A 143 -1.84 -18.32 7.42
N VAL A 144 -1.44 -18.38 6.15
CA VAL A 144 -2.13 -17.75 5.01
C VAL A 144 -3.52 -18.36 4.74
N ASN A 145 -3.80 -19.56 5.25
CA ASN A 145 -5.04 -20.29 4.99
C ASN A 145 -6.30 -19.61 5.54
N ILE A 146 -6.22 -18.95 6.71
CA ILE A 146 -7.37 -18.20 7.25
C ILE A 146 -7.63 -16.96 6.40
N LEU A 147 -6.57 -16.30 5.95
CA LEU A 147 -6.65 -15.09 5.15
C LEU A 147 -7.31 -15.35 3.79
N SER A 148 -6.97 -16.47 3.13
CA SER A 148 -7.61 -16.87 1.87
C SER A 148 -9.10 -17.18 2.05
N LEU A 149 -9.51 -17.80 3.16
CA LEU A 149 -10.91 -18.02 3.51
C LEU A 149 -11.67 -16.70 3.72
N VAL A 150 -11.05 -15.72 4.40
CA VAL A 150 -11.64 -14.38 4.59
C VAL A 150 -11.84 -13.69 3.25
N ILE A 151 -10.83 -13.71 2.37
CA ILE A 151 -10.93 -13.13 1.03
C ILE A 151 -12.04 -13.83 0.22
N ALA A 152 -12.09 -15.16 0.22
CA ALA A 152 -13.13 -15.91 -0.48
C ALA A 152 -14.54 -15.56 0.04
N GLY A 153 -14.71 -15.45 1.37
CA GLY A 153 -15.96 -15.03 1.99
C GLY A 153 -16.37 -13.61 1.58
N LEU A 154 -15.42 -12.67 1.53
CA LEU A 154 -15.66 -11.30 1.06
C LEU A 154 -16.06 -11.25 -0.42
N ILE A 155 -15.42 -12.05 -1.27
CA ILE A 155 -15.77 -12.14 -2.70
C ILE A 155 -17.22 -12.64 -2.84
N VAL A 156 -17.59 -13.74 -2.17
CA VAL A 156 -18.95 -14.28 -2.21
C VAL A 156 -19.98 -13.26 -1.71
N ALA A 157 -19.66 -12.55 -0.63
CA ALA A 157 -20.50 -11.47 -0.12
C ALA A 157 -20.66 -10.36 -1.17
N CYS A 158 -19.57 -9.87 -1.77
CA CYS A 158 -19.61 -8.84 -2.81
C CYS A 158 -20.42 -9.25 -4.05
N VAL A 159 -20.37 -10.52 -4.46
CA VAL A 159 -21.19 -11.04 -5.57
C VAL A 159 -22.69 -11.04 -5.23
N THR A 160 -23.03 -11.21 -3.96
CA THR A 160 -24.42 -11.30 -3.49
C THR A 160 -25.08 -9.91 -3.36
N PHE A 161 -24.32 -8.87 -3.02
CA PHE A 161 -24.85 -7.52 -2.81
C PHE A 161 -24.68 -6.61 -4.04
N ARG A 162 -25.71 -5.79 -4.35
CA ARG A 162 -25.75 -4.90 -5.54
C ARG A 162 -24.56 -3.92 -5.62
N GLY A 163 -24.12 -3.36 -4.50
CA GLY A 163 -22.94 -2.46 -4.47
C GLY A 163 -21.58 -3.17 -4.53
N GLY A 164 -21.53 -4.48 -4.23
CA GLY A 164 -20.29 -5.25 -4.29
C GLY A 164 -19.90 -5.69 -5.71
N ARG A 165 -20.90 -5.85 -6.60
CA ARG A 165 -20.67 -6.24 -8.01
C ARG A 165 -19.91 -5.19 -8.80
N GLU A 166 -20.24 -3.91 -8.63
CA GLU A 166 -19.49 -2.79 -9.23
C GLU A 166 -18.04 -2.76 -8.76
N THR A 167 -17.79 -2.95 -7.46
CA THR A 167 -16.41 -3.01 -6.94
C THR A 167 -15.64 -4.20 -7.50
N LEU A 168 -16.28 -5.36 -7.65
CA LEU A 168 -15.65 -6.54 -8.24
C LEU A 168 -15.27 -6.27 -9.71
N GLN A 169 -16.14 -5.59 -10.45
CA GLN A 169 -15.91 -5.23 -11.85
C GLN A 169 -14.76 -4.24 -11.98
N ILE A 170 -14.71 -3.20 -11.12
CA ILE A 170 -13.57 -2.27 -11.04
C ILE A 170 -12.27 -3.02 -10.73
N CYS A 171 -12.28 -3.99 -9.82
CA CYS A 171 -11.09 -4.80 -9.53
C CYS A 171 -10.62 -5.60 -10.76
N ILE A 172 -11.55 -6.19 -11.52
CA ILE A 172 -11.25 -6.94 -12.75
C ILE A 172 -10.69 -6.00 -13.81
N ASP A 173 -11.34 -4.85 -14.03
CA ASP A 173 -10.91 -3.86 -15.02
C ASP A 173 -9.52 -3.29 -14.65
N SER A 174 -9.28 -3.02 -13.36
CA SER A 174 -7.97 -2.58 -12.87
C SER A 174 -6.88 -3.65 -13.02
N LEU A 175 -7.23 -4.94 -12.91
CA LEU A 175 -6.30 -6.04 -13.18
C LEU A 175 -6.02 -6.19 -14.67
N ALA A 176 -7.00 -5.89 -15.54
CA ALA A 176 -6.83 -5.92 -16.98
C ALA A 176 -5.99 -4.74 -17.50
N GLU A 177 -6.12 -3.56 -16.89
CA GLU A 177 -5.31 -2.37 -17.20
C GLU A 177 -3.94 -2.36 -16.52
N GLY A 178 -3.78 -3.11 -15.42
CA GLY A 178 -2.57 -3.18 -14.61
C GLY A 178 -1.53 -4.22 -15.05
N ALA A 179 -1.79 -4.95 -16.15
CA ALA A 179 -0.89 -5.92 -16.78
C ALA A 179 -0.35 -5.37 -18.12
#